data_AF-A0A7H8QPR0-F1
#
_entry.id   AF-A0A7H8QPR0-F1
#
_cell.length_a   1.000
_cell.length_b   1.000
_cell.length_c   1.000
_cell.angle_alpha   90.00
_cell.angle_beta   90.00
_cell.angle_gamma   90.00
#
_symmetry.space_group_name_H-M   'P 1'
#
loop_
_entity.id
_entity.type
_entity.pdbx_description
1 polymer ?
#
loop_
_entity_poly.entity_id
_entity_poly.type
_entity_poly.pdbx_seq_one_letter_code
_entity_poly.pdbx_strand_id
1 'polypeptide(L)'
;MESCSPSPVSKSPPDRRPARRTNISRTPASSESRQILRNTGAENALQVLRRLQKHSTSTLHGDEEIKLHLSTDQYLQLLKALESDQALDNYTKCKARWDYDPSTSLIRFRMPTPVHEFFAVSVANEICEHLREIASNKNAAGEFAALIANGGSSRMILKDGDTKLPVYPQREPDAQFQHPDALYPGVVMEISYAQKGSDLRKLAWDYIMHSNGNIKVVIGIDINYGDTKESTLSLWRSSYIKEEGEELDILEISQDIKNQVTMSFHLHTERTANQSQPFRAQDGSPVNIKESVRFKLSDFAPDQLSAGFQGIEICIKYEKLAEMLNRAEQMHQARELRPGIKSERQTRKRKLSSSAADEIKTDDEAKYSLAEKKAEASSTAYDVDFVPVPPRKRKG
;
A
#
# COMPACT_ATOMS: atom_id res chain seq x y z
N MET A 1 -6.81 84.15 -40.77
CA MET A 1 -6.57 83.26 -39.61
C MET A 1 -7.91 82.93 -38.99
N GLU A 2 -8.91 82.44 -39.75
CA GLU A 2 -8.98 81.18 -40.53
C GLU A 2 -8.83 79.95 -39.63
N SER A 3 -9.63 78.90 -39.71
CA SER A 3 -10.80 78.48 -40.52
C SER A 3 -11.09 77.04 -40.01
N CYS A 4 -12.16 76.29 -40.26
CA CYS A 4 -13.32 76.35 -41.11
C CYS A 4 -14.23 75.19 -40.59
N SER A 5 -15.53 75.41 -40.39
CA SER A 5 -16.56 74.40 -40.67
C SER A 5 -16.71 74.29 -42.20
N PRO A 6 -17.34 73.26 -42.86
CA PRO A 6 -18.46 72.42 -42.39
C PRO A 6 -18.48 70.95 -42.91
N SER A 7 -19.54 70.21 -42.55
CA SER A 7 -19.95 68.88 -43.08
C SER A 7 -20.06 68.85 -44.62
N PRO A 8 -19.92 67.68 -45.30
CA PRO A 8 -21.08 66.79 -45.54
C PRO A 8 -20.80 65.26 -45.78
N VAL A 9 -21.91 64.53 -45.79
CA VAL A 9 -22.30 63.20 -46.33
C VAL A 9 -21.33 62.42 -47.26
N SER A 10 -21.24 61.10 -47.05
CA SER A 10 -20.86 60.11 -48.08
C SER A 10 -21.63 58.78 -47.92
N LYS A 11 -21.97 58.14 -49.04
CA LYS A 11 -22.79 56.92 -49.20
C LYS A 11 -21.93 55.69 -49.55
N SER A 12 -22.51 54.50 -49.26
CA SER A 12 -22.28 53.14 -49.83
C SER A 12 -21.11 52.29 -49.29
N PRO A 13 -21.08 50.94 -49.43
CA PRO A 13 -22.06 49.94 -49.94
C PRO A 13 -22.28 48.72 -48.97
N PRO A 14 -23.09 47.68 -49.33
CA PRO A 14 -23.49 46.61 -48.40
C PRO A 14 -22.48 45.45 -48.35
N ASP A 15 -22.25 44.95 -47.13
CA ASP A 15 -21.26 43.92 -46.81
C ASP A 15 -21.81 42.50 -47.11
N ARG A 16 -21.25 41.85 -48.14
CA ARG A 16 -21.51 40.44 -48.48
C ARG A 16 -20.67 39.56 -47.54
N ARG A 17 -21.30 38.97 -46.53
CA ARG A 17 -20.72 37.82 -45.80
C ARG A 17 -20.72 36.57 -46.70
N PRO A 18 -19.58 35.90 -46.95
CA PRO A 18 -19.59 34.54 -47.43
C PRO A 18 -19.78 33.59 -46.25
N ALA A 19 -20.80 32.74 -46.34
CA ALA A 19 -21.01 31.62 -45.44
C ALA A 19 -19.85 30.62 -45.57
N ARG A 20 -18.93 30.60 -44.60
CA ARG A 20 -17.94 29.52 -44.47
C ARG A 20 -18.54 28.43 -43.60
N ARG A 21 -19.13 27.42 -44.26
CA ARG A 21 -19.46 26.12 -43.66
C ARG A 21 -18.19 25.54 -43.03
N THR A 22 -18.08 25.57 -41.70
CA THR A 22 -17.23 24.63 -40.98
C THR A 22 -17.98 23.30 -40.94
N ASN A 23 -17.71 22.44 -41.92
CA ASN A 23 -18.00 21.02 -41.80
C ASN A 23 -17.16 20.48 -40.63
N ILE A 24 -17.69 20.55 -39.41
CA ILE A 24 -17.23 19.70 -38.32
C ILE A 24 -17.74 18.32 -38.68
N SER A 25 -16.87 17.54 -39.33
CA SER A 25 -17.03 16.10 -39.45
C SER A 25 -17.20 15.53 -38.03
N ARG A 26 -18.45 15.27 -37.64
CA ARG A 26 -18.79 14.44 -36.48
C ARG A 26 -18.62 12.99 -36.88
N THR A 27 -17.38 12.53 -37.01
CA THR A 27 -17.09 11.10 -37.00
C THR A 27 -16.95 10.67 -35.54
N PRO A 28 -17.66 9.64 -35.07
CA PRO A 28 -17.34 9.02 -33.79
C PRO A 28 -15.89 8.52 -33.86
N ALA A 29 -15.12 8.66 -32.77
CA ALA A 29 -13.81 8.04 -32.70
C ALA A 29 -13.94 6.55 -33.07
N SER A 30 -13.15 6.11 -34.05
CA SER A 30 -13.14 4.71 -34.51
C SER A 30 -12.87 3.77 -33.33
N SER A 31 -13.38 2.54 -33.44
CA SER A 31 -13.10 1.47 -32.48
C SER A 31 -11.61 1.32 -32.20
N GLU A 32 -10.77 1.48 -33.22
CA GLU A 32 -9.31 1.46 -33.13
C GLU A 32 -8.73 2.60 -32.27
N SER A 33 -9.17 3.85 -32.45
CA SER A 33 -8.69 4.98 -31.63
C SER A 33 -9.11 4.85 -30.16
N ARG A 34 -10.29 4.28 -29.90
CA ARG A 34 -10.71 3.91 -28.53
C ARG A 34 -9.91 2.73 -27.97
N GLN A 35 -9.45 1.81 -28.82
CA GLN A 35 -8.66 0.64 -28.43
C GLN A 35 -7.18 1.00 -28.17
N ILE A 36 -6.63 1.95 -28.93
CA ILE A 36 -5.29 2.53 -28.73
C ILE A 36 -5.23 3.32 -27.41
N LEU A 37 -6.26 4.12 -27.09
CA LEU A 37 -6.39 4.78 -25.78
C LEU A 37 -6.66 3.80 -24.62
N ARG A 38 -7.31 2.65 -24.90
CA ARG A 38 -7.52 1.58 -23.92
C ARG A 38 -6.20 0.85 -23.59
N ASN A 39 -5.32 0.61 -24.55
CA ASN A 39 -4.08 -0.15 -24.31
C ASN A 39 -2.94 0.67 -23.68
N THR A 40 -2.88 1.99 -23.93
CA THR A 40 -1.74 2.80 -23.47
C THR A 40 -1.62 2.91 -21.96
N GLY A 41 -2.73 2.91 -21.21
CA GLY A 41 -2.69 3.02 -19.74
C GLY A 41 -2.00 1.82 -19.07
N ALA A 42 -2.44 0.60 -19.41
CA ALA A 42 -1.86 -0.63 -18.86
C ALA A 42 -0.40 -0.81 -19.29
N GLU A 43 -0.08 -0.51 -20.56
CA GLU A 43 1.28 -0.55 -21.07
C GLU A 43 2.20 0.47 -20.36
N ASN A 44 1.71 1.67 -20.08
CA ASN A 44 2.47 2.69 -19.33
C ASN A 44 2.77 2.21 -17.90
N ALA A 45 1.79 1.61 -17.22
CA ALA A 45 1.99 1.04 -15.89
C ALA A 45 3.00 -0.11 -15.91
N LEU A 46 2.93 -1.02 -16.90
CA LEU A 46 3.95 -2.07 -17.10
C LEU A 46 5.34 -1.48 -17.38
N GLN A 47 5.43 -0.40 -18.16
CA GLN A 47 6.71 0.27 -18.41
C GLN A 47 7.29 0.87 -17.12
N VAL A 48 6.47 1.47 -16.26
CA VAL A 48 6.92 1.95 -14.94
C VAL A 48 7.47 0.79 -14.12
N LEU A 49 6.72 -0.31 -14.00
CA LEU A 49 7.16 -1.50 -13.26
C LEU A 49 8.46 -2.11 -13.79
N ARG A 50 8.61 -2.20 -15.12
CA ARG A 50 9.85 -2.67 -15.77
C ARG A 50 11.02 -1.72 -15.53
N ARG A 51 10.78 -0.41 -15.51
CA ARG A 51 11.82 0.58 -15.16
C ARG A 51 12.27 0.41 -13.72
N LEU A 52 11.33 0.22 -12.79
CA LEU A 52 11.63 -0.06 -11.38
C LEU A 52 12.40 -1.37 -11.21
N GLN A 53 12.07 -2.41 -11.97
CA GLN A 53 12.79 -3.69 -11.94
C GLN A 53 14.25 -3.56 -12.41
N LYS A 54 14.50 -2.79 -13.48
CA LYS A 54 15.84 -2.64 -14.10
C LYS A 54 16.75 -1.68 -13.33
N HIS A 55 16.19 -0.62 -12.77
CA HIS A 55 16.94 0.34 -11.96
C HIS A 55 16.70 -0.06 -10.51
N SER A 56 17.64 -0.82 -9.92
CA SER A 56 17.65 -1.05 -8.46
C SER A 56 17.66 0.30 -7.76
N THR A 57 16.48 0.88 -7.49
CA THR A 57 16.09 1.99 -6.59
C THR A 57 17.06 3.15 -6.31
N SER A 58 18.18 3.29 -7.05
CA SER A 58 19.32 4.15 -6.71
C SER A 58 19.31 5.45 -7.50
N THR A 59 18.54 5.51 -8.60
CA THR A 59 18.51 6.65 -9.52
C THR A 59 17.17 7.39 -9.53
N LEU A 60 16.17 6.91 -8.80
CA LEU A 60 15.02 7.74 -8.44
C LEU A 60 15.41 8.42 -7.14
N HIS A 61 15.51 9.75 -7.14
CA HIS A 61 15.45 10.49 -5.88
C HIS A 61 14.23 9.96 -5.12
N GLY A 62 14.41 9.61 -3.85
CA GLY A 62 13.56 8.69 -3.07
C GLY A 62 12.13 9.16 -2.81
N ASP A 63 11.51 9.87 -3.73
CA ASP A 63 10.45 10.81 -3.44
C ASP A 63 9.33 10.91 -4.47
N GLU A 64 9.43 10.29 -5.64
CA GLU A 64 8.35 10.36 -6.64
C GLU A 64 7.35 9.22 -6.47
N GLU A 65 6.20 9.53 -5.86
CA GLU A 65 4.99 8.73 -6.00
C GLU A 65 4.54 8.81 -7.47
N ILE A 66 4.63 7.71 -8.22
CA ILE A 66 4.23 7.69 -9.63
C ILE A 66 2.72 7.45 -9.68
N LYS A 67 1.98 8.48 -10.10
CA LYS A 67 0.52 8.46 -10.25
C LYS A 67 0.15 8.27 -11.70
N LEU A 68 -0.65 7.25 -12.01
CA LEU A 68 -1.20 7.06 -13.35
C LEU A 68 -2.71 6.91 -13.29
N HIS A 69 -3.42 7.59 -14.18
CA HIS A 69 -4.84 7.30 -14.39
C HIS A 69 -4.97 5.98 -15.13
N LEU A 70 -5.67 5.05 -14.51
CA LEU A 70 -5.86 3.69 -15.00
C LEU A 70 -7.31 3.27 -14.73
N SER A 71 -8.12 3.16 -15.78
CA SER A 71 -9.50 2.69 -15.63
C SER A 71 -9.53 1.25 -15.14
N THR A 72 -10.68 0.81 -14.63
CA THR A 72 -10.84 -0.55 -14.11
C THR A 72 -10.48 -1.63 -15.13
N ASP A 73 -10.92 -1.46 -16.38
CA ASP A 73 -10.57 -2.40 -17.47
C ASP A 73 -9.07 -2.44 -17.73
N GLN A 74 -8.40 -1.28 -17.68
CA GLN A 74 -6.96 -1.18 -17.88
C GLN A 74 -6.18 -1.77 -16.70
N TYR A 75 -6.68 -1.61 -15.48
CA TYR A 75 -6.09 -2.25 -14.30
C TYR A 75 -6.21 -3.77 -14.37
N LEU A 76 -7.35 -4.30 -14.80
CA LEU A 76 -7.51 -5.74 -15.05
C LEU A 76 -6.57 -6.25 -16.16
N GLN A 77 -6.35 -5.45 -17.21
CA GLN A 77 -5.36 -5.77 -18.25
C GLN A 77 -3.94 -5.77 -17.69
N LEU A 78 -3.59 -4.81 -16.84
CA LEU A 78 -2.30 -4.76 -16.13
C LEU A 78 -2.10 -6.03 -15.28
N LEU A 79 -3.09 -6.42 -14.48
CA LEU A 79 -3.02 -7.62 -13.65
C LEU A 79 -2.83 -8.89 -14.50
N LYS A 80 -3.60 -9.05 -15.59
CA LYS A 80 -3.40 -10.16 -16.54
C LYS A 80 -2.03 -10.17 -17.19
N ALA A 81 -1.52 -8.99 -17.54
CA ALA A 81 -0.20 -8.87 -18.14
C ALA A 81 0.93 -9.21 -17.17
N LEU A 82 0.76 -8.89 -15.87
CA LEU A 82 1.68 -9.33 -14.82
C LEU A 82 1.63 -10.84 -14.65
N GLU A 83 0.45 -11.45 -14.55
CA GLU A 83 0.32 -12.92 -14.49
C GLU A 83 1.01 -13.64 -15.65
N SER A 84 1.07 -13.01 -16.83
CA SER A 84 1.74 -13.55 -18.01
C SER A 84 3.27 -13.34 -18.01
N ASP A 85 3.80 -12.41 -17.20
CA ASP A 85 5.22 -12.06 -17.09
C ASP A 85 5.73 -12.45 -15.69
N GLN A 86 6.03 -13.74 -15.49
CA GLN A 86 6.37 -14.29 -14.17
C GLN A 86 7.54 -13.58 -13.49
N ALA A 87 8.53 -13.11 -14.26
CA ALA A 87 9.69 -12.41 -13.72
C ALA A 87 9.30 -11.02 -13.18
N LEU A 88 8.46 -10.29 -13.93
CA LEU A 88 7.95 -9.00 -13.48
C LEU A 88 6.95 -9.17 -12.33
N ASP A 89 6.07 -10.17 -12.37
CA ASP A 89 5.11 -10.49 -11.31
C ASP A 89 5.78 -10.87 -9.98
N ASN A 90 6.84 -11.68 -10.04
CA ASN A 90 7.64 -12.00 -8.85
C ASN A 90 8.33 -10.76 -8.30
N TYR A 91 8.85 -9.88 -9.18
CA TYR A 91 9.42 -8.61 -8.75
C TYR A 91 8.37 -7.72 -8.09
N THR A 92 7.20 -7.56 -8.71
CA THR A 92 6.16 -6.67 -8.20
C THR A 92 5.63 -7.14 -6.86
N LYS A 93 5.32 -8.43 -6.71
CA LYS A 93 4.89 -9.04 -5.43
C LYS A 93 5.88 -8.87 -4.29
N CYS A 94 7.16 -8.65 -4.58
CA CYS A 94 8.21 -8.59 -3.57
C CYS A 94 8.84 -7.21 -3.36
N LYS A 95 8.79 -6.32 -4.37
CA LYS A 95 9.62 -5.11 -4.42
C LYS A 95 8.90 -3.85 -4.88
N ALA A 96 7.80 -3.96 -5.63
CA ALA A 96 7.03 -2.79 -6.04
C ALA A 96 5.80 -2.66 -5.15
N ARG A 97 5.62 -1.52 -4.49
CA ARG A 97 4.41 -1.24 -3.73
C ARG A 97 3.45 -0.39 -4.55
N TRP A 98 2.19 -0.76 -4.60
CA TRP A 98 1.17 0.10 -5.22
C TRP A 98 -0.21 -0.01 -4.59
N ASP A 99 -0.91 1.11 -4.67
CA ASP A 99 -2.31 1.22 -4.30
C ASP A 99 -3.14 1.50 -5.55
N TYR A 100 -4.35 0.96 -5.59
CA TYR A 100 -5.31 1.24 -6.67
C TYR A 100 -6.65 1.65 -6.10
N ASP A 101 -7.12 2.83 -6.53
CA ASP A 101 -8.43 3.37 -6.21
C ASP A 101 -9.32 3.31 -7.46
N PRO A 102 -10.30 2.38 -7.53
CA PRO A 102 -11.21 2.25 -8.67
C PRO A 102 -12.13 3.47 -8.81
N SER A 103 -12.49 4.16 -7.72
CA SER A 103 -13.40 5.30 -7.74
C SER A 103 -12.78 6.50 -8.47
N THR A 104 -11.48 6.69 -8.32
CA THR A 104 -10.72 7.74 -9.00
C THR A 104 -9.97 7.25 -10.24
N SER A 105 -10.05 5.94 -10.54
CA SER A 105 -9.30 5.28 -11.62
C SER A 105 -7.82 5.65 -11.56
N LEU A 106 -7.19 5.46 -10.40
CA LEU A 106 -5.86 5.98 -10.11
C LEU A 106 -5.00 4.90 -9.45
N ILE A 107 -3.89 4.57 -10.09
CA ILE A 107 -2.84 3.71 -9.53
C ILE A 107 -1.70 4.57 -9.01
N ARG A 108 -1.16 4.19 -7.85
CA ARG A 108 -0.07 4.89 -7.14
C ARG A 108 1.05 3.91 -6.88
N PHE A 109 2.19 4.09 -7.53
CA PHE A 109 3.40 3.35 -7.17
C PHE A 109 4.15 4.11 -6.08
N ARG A 110 4.41 3.44 -4.95
CA ARG A 110 5.12 3.99 -3.80
C ARG A 110 6.53 3.43 -3.73
N MET A 111 7.51 4.30 -3.51
CA MET A 111 8.91 3.94 -3.29
C MET A 111 9.34 4.40 -1.90
N PRO A 112 9.23 3.54 -0.86
CA PRO A 112 9.65 3.92 0.48
C PRO A 112 11.14 4.24 0.56
N THR A 113 11.47 5.26 1.35
CA THR A 113 12.86 5.60 1.66
C THR A 113 13.37 4.71 2.80
N PRO A 114 14.70 4.59 3.00
CA PRO A 114 15.24 3.92 4.17
C PRO A 114 14.74 4.52 5.50
N VAL A 115 14.56 5.85 5.58
CA VAL A 115 14.05 6.51 6.80
C VAL A 115 12.64 6.08 7.10
N HIS A 116 11.77 6.10 6.08
CA HIS A 116 10.38 5.66 6.18
C HIS A 116 10.30 4.20 6.65
N GLU A 117 11.06 3.29 6.03
CA GLU A 117 11.09 1.87 6.40
C GLU A 117 11.59 1.63 7.84
N PHE A 118 12.72 2.24 8.22
CA PHE A 118 13.25 2.08 9.58
C PHE A 118 12.30 2.63 10.63
N PHE A 119 11.66 3.76 10.34
CA PHE A 119 10.70 4.36 11.25
C PHE A 119 9.43 3.51 11.37
N ALA A 120 8.85 3.06 10.26
CA ALA A 120 7.68 2.17 10.24
C ALA A 120 7.92 0.91 11.07
N VAL A 121 9.06 0.24 10.85
CA VAL A 121 9.44 -0.96 11.62
C VAL A 121 9.63 -0.64 13.10
N SER A 122 10.21 0.51 13.45
CA SER A 122 10.42 0.90 14.84
C SER A 122 9.10 1.10 15.57
N VAL A 123 8.16 1.84 14.98
CA VAL A 123 6.82 2.05 15.57
C VAL A 123 6.05 0.74 15.67
N ALA A 124 6.11 -0.10 14.62
CA ALA A 124 5.44 -1.39 14.64
C ALA A 124 6.00 -2.33 15.72
N ASN A 125 7.33 -2.31 15.94
CA ASN A 125 7.96 -3.08 17.00
C ASN A 125 7.53 -2.62 18.39
N GLU A 126 7.40 -1.32 18.63
CA GLU A 126 6.90 -0.78 19.90
C GLU A 126 5.48 -1.29 20.20
N ILE A 127 4.59 -1.30 19.20
CA ILE A 127 3.24 -1.88 19.33
C ILE A 127 3.33 -3.36 19.67
N CYS A 128 4.19 -4.12 18.97
CA CYS A 128 4.40 -5.54 19.26
C CYS A 128 5.01 -5.79 20.64
N GLU A 129 5.81 -4.87 21.19
CA GLU A 129 6.35 -4.97 22.56
C GLU A 129 5.22 -4.89 23.57
N HIS A 130 4.35 -3.88 23.46
CA HIS A 130 3.17 -3.79 24.33
C HIS A 130 2.22 -4.97 24.21
N LEU A 131 1.98 -5.47 22.99
CA LEU A 131 1.17 -6.68 22.79
C LEU A 131 1.81 -7.90 23.47
N ARG A 132 3.16 -8.04 23.41
CA ARG A 132 3.89 -9.11 24.09
C ARG A 132 3.82 -8.98 25.61
N GLU A 133 3.89 -7.76 26.14
CA GLU A 133 3.71 -7.50 27.57
C GLU A 133 2.31 -7.93 28.04
N ILE A 134 1.27 -7.56 27.30
CA ILE A 134 -0.10 -7.99 27.59
C ILE A 134 -0.23 -9.51 27.49
N ALA A 135 0.34 -10.12 26.44
CA ALA A 135 0.33 -11.56 26.19
C ALA A 135 1.05 -12.37 27.28
N SER A 136 1.96 -11.76 28.05
CA SER A 136 2.61 -12.43 29.18
C SER A 136 1.66 -12.72 30.35
N ASN A 137 0.50 -12.05 30.39
CA ASN A 137 -0.51 -12.28 31.40
C ASN A 137 -1.31 -13.54 31.08
N LYS A 138 -1.50 -14.42 32.08
CA LYS A 138 -2.27 -15.68 31.95
C LYS A 138 -3.77 -15.44 32.11
N ASN A 139 -4.34 -14.51 31.35
CA ASN A 139 -5.76 -14.18 31.34
C ASN A 139 -6.29 -14.08 29.90
N ALA A 140 -7.61 -13.93 29.75
CA ALA A 140 -8.25 -13.85 28.43
C ALA A 140 -7.68 -12.74 27.53
N ALA A 141 -7.26 -11.62 28.11
CA ALA A 141 -6.65 -10.53 27.36
C ALA A 141 -5.25 -10.90 26.85
N GLY A 142 -4.46 -11.64 27.63
CA GLY A 142 -3.17 -12.14 27.20
C GLY A 142 -3.29 -13.18 26.08
N GLU A 143 -4.27 -14.08 26.18
CA GLU A 143 -4.57 -15.05 25.11
C GLU A 143 -4.97 -14.34 23.81
N PHE A 144 -5.85 -13.34 23.89
CA PHE A 144 -6.23 -12.53 22.74
C PHE A 144 -5.05 -11.74 22.16
N ALA A 145 -4.24 -11.09 23.00
CA ALA A 145 -3.07 -10.34 22.56
C ALA A 145 -2.01 -11.21 21.87
N ALA A 146 -1.84 -12.45 22.33
CA ALA A 146 -0.89 -13.40 21.76
C ALA A 146 -1.26 -13.84 20.33
N LEU A 147 -2.54 -13.75 19.96
CA LEU A 147 -3.03 -14.11 18.62
C LEU A 147 -2.83 -12.97 17.60
N ILE A 148 -2.63 -11.74 18.04
CA ILE A 148 -2.47 -10.59 17.14
C ILE A 148 -1.09 -10.65 16.47
N ALA A 149 -1.07 -10.78 15.15
CA ALA A 149 0.15 -10.80 14.36
C ALA A 149 0.41 -9.45 13.68
N ASN A 150 1.70 -9.07 13.59
CA ASN A 150 2.13 -7.96 12.74
C ASN A 150 2.21 -8.45 11.28
N GLY A 151 1.29 -7.97 10.44
CA GLY A 151 1.24 -8.30 9.01
C GLY A 151 2.16 -7.43 8.14
N GLY A 152 2.86 -6.45 8.74
CA GLY A 152 3.72 -5.51 8.03
C GLY A 152 2.99 -4.85 6.85
N SER A 153 3.68 -4.73 5.72
CA SER A 153 3.14 -4.16 4.49
C SER A 153 2.42 -5.15 3.58
N SER A 154 1.78 -6.17 4.15
CA SER A 154 1.04 -7.16 3.37
C SER A 154 -0.15 -6.52 2.65
N ARG A 155 -0.35 -6.90 1.39
CA ARG A 155 -1.46 -6.43 0.57
C ARG A 155 -2.81 -6.86 1.12
N MET A 156 -3.77 -5.94 1.11
CA MET A 156 -5.18 -6.19 1.40
C MET A 156 -6.10 -5.66 0.30
N ILE A 157 -7.28 -6.27 0.20
CA ILE A 157 -8.33 -5.90 -0.75
C ILE A 157 -9.57 -5.55 0.07
N LEU A 158 -10.06 -4.32 -0.05
CA LEU A 158 -11.16 -3.79 0.77
C LEU A 158 -12.50 -4.02 0.06
N LYS A 159 -13.27 -5.02 0.50
CA LYS A 159 -14.43 -5.54 -0.25
C LYS A 159 -15.79 -5.09 0.28
N ASP A 160 -15.84 -4.47 1.44
CA ASP A 160 -17.09 -4.17 2.17
C ASP A 160 -17.54 -2.72 2.01
N GLY A 161 -17.25 -2.10 0.86
CA GLY A 161 -17.88 -0.84 0.49
C GLY A 161 -19.33 -1.03 0.00
N ASP A 162 -20.12 0.04 0.07
CA ASP A 162 -21.56 0.04 -0.31
C ASP A 162 -21.86 -0.48 -1.71
N THR A 163 -20.90 -0.37 -2.62
CA THR A 163 -21.07 -0.73 -4.02
C THR A 163 -20.28 -1.98 -4.35
N LYS A 164 -20.95 -3.01 -4.88
CA LYS A 164 -20.27 -4.15 -5.49
C LYS A 164 -19.51 -3.69 -6.72
N LEU A 165 -18.22 -3.46 -6.57
CA LEU A 165 -17.36 -3.03 -7.65
C LEU A 165 -16.81 -4.25 -8.41
N PRO A 166 -16.61 -4.15 -9.74
CA PRO A 166 -15.92 -5.19 -10.50
C PRO A 166 -14.45 -5.35 -10.06
N VAL A 167 -13.86 -4.28 -9.49
CA VAL A 167 -12.55 -4.29 -8.84
C VAL A 167 -12.66 -3.51 -7.54
N TYR A 168 -12.14 -4.09 -6.47
CA TYR A 168 -12.13 -3.51 -5.14
C TYR A 168 -10.85 -2.68 -4.90
N PRO A 169 -10.90 -1.65 -4.05
CA PRO A 169 -9.71 -0.93 -3.62
C PRO A 169 -8.65 -1.88 -3.07
N GLN A 170 -7.41 -1.70 -3.53
CA GLN A 170 -6.25 -2.45 -3.07
C GLN A 170 -5.31 -1.52 -2.32
N ARG A 171 -4.82 -1.97 -1.16
CA ARG A 171 -3.91 -1.22 -0.29
C ARG A 171 -2.76 -2.07 0.23
N GLU A 172 -1.62 -1.43 0.45
CA GLU A 172 -0.44 -2.03 1.08
C GLU A 172 0.06 -1.14 2.23
N PRO A 173 -0.54 -1.17 3.42
CA PRO A 173 -0.18 -0.23 4.49
C PRO A 173 1.30 -0.33 4.89
N ASP A 174 1.81 0.64 5.65
CA ASP A 174 3.20 0.58 6.14
C ASP A 174 3.35 -0.40 7.33
N ALA A 175 2.29 -0.57 8.12
CA ALA A 175 2.13 -1.70 9.02
C ALA A 175 0.65 -2.05 9.26
N GLN A 176 0.39 -3.27 9.67
CA GLN A 176 -0.95 -3.71 10.08
C GLN A 176 -0.88 -4.76 11.18
N PHE A 177 -1.93 -4.83 11.99
CA PHE A 177 -2.04 -5.79 13.10
C PHE A 177 -3.33 -6.59 12.96
N GLN A 178 -3.19 -7.89 12.74
CA GLN A 178 -4.29 -8.77 12.37
C GLN A 178 -4.49 -9.88 13.39
N HIS A 179 -5.73 -10.03 13.83
CA HIS A 179 -6.20 -11.21 14.54
C HIS A 179 -6.57 -12.30 13.51
N PRO A 180 -6.18 -13.58 13.71
CA PRO A 180 -6.39 -14.65 12.74
C PRO A 180 -7.87 -14.91 12.41
N ASP A 181 -8.75 -14.70 13.38
CA ASP A 181 -10.20 -14.86 13.19
C ASP A 181 -10.89 -13.62 12.59
N ALA A 182 -10.13 -12.55 12.27
CA ALA A 182 -10.66 -11.33 11.66
C ALA A 182 -10.30 -11.25 10.17
N LEU A 183 -11.28 -10.84 9.35
CA LEU A 183 -11.09 -10.69 7.90
C LEU A 183 -10.11 -9.56 7.54
N TYR A 184 -10.17 -8.46 8.29
CA TYR A 184 -9.29 -7.30 8.15
C TYR A 184 -8.43 -7.12 9.41
N PRO A 185 -7.27 -6.45 9.30
CA PRO A 185 -6.56 -6.00 10.50
C PRO A 185 -7.41 -5.01 11.30
N GLY A 186 -7.28 -5.02 12.62
CA GLY A 186 -7.95 -4.03 13.46
C GLY A 186 -7.26 -2.66 13.46
N VAL A 187 -5.92 -2.67 13.37
CA VAL A 187 -5.09 -1.45 13.39
C VAL A 187 -4.21 -1.39 12.14
N VAL A 188 -4.21 -0.25 11.47
CA VAL A 188 -3.38 0.05 10.29
C VAL A 188 -2.54 1.30 10.55
N MET A 189 -1.30 1.33 10.04
CA MET A 189 -0.41 2.48 10.09
C MET A 189 0.03 2.91 8.69
N GLU A 190 0.00 4.21 8.44
CA GLU A 190 0.48 4.88 7.23
C GLU A 190 1.44 6.01 7.60
N ILE A 191 2.56 6.08 6.90
CA ILE A 191 3.56 7.14 7.02
C ILE A 191 3.64 7.88 5.70
N SER A 192 3.46 9.20 5.79
CA SER A 192 3.41 10.14 4.69
C SER A 192 4.54 11.15 4.81
N TYR A 193 4.96 11.69 3.68
CA TYR A 193 5.77 12.91 3.67
C TYR A 193 4.87 14.13 3.61
N ALA A 194 4.91 14.97 4.65
CA ALA A 194 4.00 16.13 4.78
C ALA A 194 4.12 17.12 3.61
N GLN A 195 5.32 17.22 3.00
CA GLN A 195 5.58 18.05 1.82
C GLN A 195 4.79 17.67 0.57
N LYS A 196 4.24 16.45 0.48
CA LYS A 196 3.64 15.91 -0.75
C LYS A 196 2.11 15.91 -0.76
N GLY A 197 1.47 16.50 0.26
CA GLY A 197 0.02 16.63 0.31
C GLY A 197 -0.69 15.28 0.21
N SER A 198 -0.10 14.22 0.77
CA SER A 198 -0.81 12.94 0.87
C SER A 198 -1.99 13.14 1.82
N ASP A 199 -3.18 12.79 1.35
CA ASP A 199 -4.39 12.92 2.14
C ASP A 199 -4.53 11.68 3.02
N LEU A 200 -3.74 11.62 4.10
CA LEU A 200 -3.83 10.56 5.11
C LEU A 200 -5.25 10.43 5.65
N ARG A 201 -6.02 11.52 5.68
CA ARG A 201 -7.44 11.48 6.05
C ARG A 201 -8.25 10.73 5.01
N LYS A 202 -8.04 10.96 3.72
CA LYS A 202 -8.68 10.14 2.67
C LYS A 202 -8.27 8.67 2.81
N LEU A 203 -6.99 8.36 3.05
CA LEU A 203 -6.56 6.98 3.26
C LEU A 203 -7.26 6.33 4.46
N ALA A 204 -7.35 7.05 5.58
CA ALA A 204 -8.07 6.58 6.76
C ALA A 204 -9.56 6.35 6.49
N TRP A 205 -10.20 7.26 5.75
CA TRP A 205 -11.57 7.10 5.29
C TRP A 205 -11.71 5.85 4.42
N ASP A 206 -10.83 5.65 3.44
CA ASP A 206 -10.86 4.49 2.54
C ASP A 206 -10.71 3.17 3.33
N TYR A 207 -9.78 3.11 4.28
CA TYR A 207 -9.60 1.93 5.15
C TYR A 207 -10.84 1.63 5.99
N ILE A 208 -11.36 2.63 6.70
CA ILE A 208 -12.49 2.45 7.62
C ILE A 208 -13.76 2.12 6.84
N MET A 209 -14.08 2.87 5.78
CA MET A 209 -15.34 2.71 5.05
C MET A 209 -15.37 1.45 4.21
N HIS A 210 -14.29 1.14 3.47
CA HIS A 210 -14.28 -0.07 2.63
C HIS A 210 -13.99 -1.38 3.38
N SER A 211 -13.75 -1.30 4.69
CA SER A 211 -13.75 -2.46 5.60
C SER A 211 -15.01 -2.53 6.46
N ASN A 212 -16.01 -1.65 6.23
CA ASN A 212 -17.20 -1.52 7.06
C ASN A 212 -16.87 -1.38 8.57
N GLY A 213 -15.85 -0.58 8.88
CA GLY A 213 -15.39 -0.26 10.24
C GLY A 213 -14.62 -1.38 10.95
N ASN A 214 -14.36 -2.52 10.29
CA ASN A 214 -13.58 -3.63 10.85
C ASN A 214 -12.09 -3.25 11.04
N ILE A 215 -11.56 -2.36 10.20
CA ILE A 215 -10.34 -1.63 10.53
C ILE A 215 -10.76 -0.53 11.50
N LYS A 216 -10.53 -0.76 12.79
CA LYS A 216 -11.01 0.12 13.86
C LYS A 216 -10.17 1.36 14.03
N VAL A 217 -8.87 1.26 13.77
CA VAL A 217 -7.92 2.36 13.98
C VAL A 217 -6.98 2.51 12.79
N VAL A 218 -6.83 3.75 12.32
CA VAL A 218 -5.81 4.14 11.35
C VAL A 218 -4.89 5.18 11.99
N ILE A 219 -3.60 4.86 12.02
CA ILE A 219 -2.52 5.73 12.51
C ILE A 219 -1.87 6.38 11.29
N GLY A 220 -2.00 7.69 11.13
CA GLY A 220 -1.31 8.44 10.09
C GLY A 220 -0.18 9.27 10.68
N ILE A 221 1.03 9.11 10.15
CA ILE A 221 2.18 9.90 10.58
C ILE A 221 2.71 10.69 9.39
N ASP A 222 2.66 12.02 9.48
CA ASP A 222 3.30 12.90 8.52
C ASP A 222 4.71 13.25 9.02
N ILE A 223 5.72 12.80 8.28
CA ILE A 223 7.12 13.15 8.52
C ILE A 223 7.59 14.17 7.49
N ASN A 224 8.37 15.16 7.91
CA ASN A 224 9.07 16.04 6.98
C ASN A 224 10.53 15.63 6.79
N TYR A 225 11.05 15.90 5.60
CA TYR A 225 12.44 15.64 5.23
C TYR A 225 13.04 16.89 4.58
N GLY A 226 14.27 17.24 4.93
CA GLY A 226 14.94 18.46 4.44
C GLY A 226 15.08 19.53 5.52
N ASP A 227 14.78 20.78 5.17
CA ASP A 227 15.07 21.95 6.01
C ASP A 227 14.24 22.01 7.30
N THR A 228 13.05 21.40 7.30
CA THR A 228 12.21 21.28 8.50
C THR A 228 12.03 19.81 8.87
N LYS A 229 12.14 19.54 10.17
CA LYS A 229 11.98 18.21 10.76
C LYS A 229 10.65 18.01 11.47
N GLU A 230 9.76 18.97 11.35
CA GLU A 230 8.45 18.96 12.00
C GLU A 230 7.66 17.73 11.55
N SER A 231 7.13 16.97 12.49
CA SER A 231 6.37 15.76 12.18
C SER A 231 5.13 15.69 13.04
N THR A 232 4.04 15.24 12.43
CA THR A 232 2.71 15.22 13.05
C THR A 232 2.07 13.85 12.96
N LEU A 233 1.15 13.61 13.88
CA LEU A 233 0.39 12.37 13.99
C LEU A 233 -1.10 12.67 13.89
N SER A 234 -1.82 11.81 13.20
CA SER A 234 -3.28 11.74 13.20
C SER A 234 -3.74 10.33 13.55
N LEU A 235 -4.83 10.23 14.32
CA LEU A 235 -5.45 8.98 14.71
C LEU A 235 -6.92 9.03 14.31
N TRP A 236 -7.37 8.06 13.51
CA TRP A 236 -8.77 7.92 13.12
C TRP A 236 -9.35 6.63 13.64
N ARG A 237 -10.62 6.69 14.06
CA ARG A 237 -11.39 5.58 14.63
C ARG A 237 -12.67 5.37 13.86
N SER A 238 -13.04 4.10 13.68
CA SER A 238 -14.40 3.74 13.27
C SER A 238 -15.36 3.92 14.45
N SER A 239 -16.56 4.42 14.17
CA SER A 239 -17.64 4.54 15.16
C SER A 239 -18.97 4.27 14.50
N TYR A 240 -19.83 3.51 15.17
CA TYR A 240 -21.19 3.22 14.70
C TYR A 240 -22.18 4.07 15.48
N ILE A 241 -22.99 4.84 14.77
CA ILE A 241 -24.09 5.63 15.33
C ILE A 241 -25.39 4.92 15.01
N LYS A 242 -26.14 4.58 16.05
CA LYS A 242 -27.47 4.03 15.91
C LYS A 242 -28.51 5.13 16.03
N GLU A 243 -29.25 5.39 14.96
CA GLU A 243 -30.35 6.35 14.96
C GLU A 243 -31.66 5.67 15.39
N GLU A 244 -32.48 6.35 16.20
CA GLU A 244 -33.75 5.80 16.67
C GLU A 244 -34.72 5.59 15.50
N GLY A 245 -35.16 4.35 15.31
CA GLY A 245 -36.11 3.96 14.26
C GLY A 245 -35.47 3.48 12.96
N GLU A 246 -34.15 3.52 12.85
CA GLU A 246 -33.39 2.94 11.74
C GLU A 246 -32.91 1.52 12.10
N GLU A 247 -32.96 0.60 11.12
CA GLU A 247 -32.49 -0.78 11.31
C GLU A 247 -30.96 -0.89 11.14
N LEU A 248 -30.36 0.04 10.40
CA LEU A 248 -28.94 0.04 10.06
C LEU A 248 -28.18 1.07 10.90
N ASP A 249 -26.98 0.71 11.33
CA ASP A 249 -26.08 1.66 11.98
C ASP A 249 -25.35 2.51 10.93
N ILE A 250 -25.12 3.79 11.24
CA ILE A 250 -24.32 4.70 10.41
C ILE A 250 -22.86 4.57 10.83
N LEU A 251 -22.00 4.19 9.88
CA LEU A 251 -20.55 4.18 10.08
C LEU A 251 -19.98 5.60 9.91
N GLU A 252 -19.39 6.11 10.98
CA GLU A 252 -18.64 7.36 10.98
C GLU A 252 -17.15 7.13 11.22
N ILE A 253 -16.36 8.11 10.79
CA ILE A 253 -14.94 8.23 11.08
C ILE A 253 -14.70 9.41 12.02
N SER A 254 -14.21 9.12 13.21
CA SER A 254 -13.83 10.14 14.20
C SER A 254 -12.31 10.30 14.22
N GLN A 255 -11.82 11.54 14.24
CA GLN A 255 -10.40 11.81 14.47
C GLN A 255 -10.20 12.03 15.97
N ASP A 256 -9.62 11.05 16.66
CA ASP A 256 -9.62 10.92 18.13
C ASP A 256 -8.63 11.86 18.85
N ILE A 257 -8.07 12.82 18.14
CA ILE A 257 -7.08 13.79 18.66
C ILE A 257 -7.75 15.11 19.11
N LYS A 258 -9.05 15.29 18.85
CA LYS A 258 -9.83 16.36 19.48
C LYS A 258 -10.51 15.78 20.71
N ASN A 259 -9.98 16.06 21.92
CA ASN A 259 -10.75 16.34 23.15
C ASN A 259 -9.84 16.48 24.38
N GLN A 260 -9.24 17.66 24.55
CA GLN A 260 -8.98 18.22 25.89
C GLN A 260 -9.23 19.73 25.98
N VAL A 261 -9.95 20.35 25.04
CA VAL A 261 -10.43 21.73 25.23
C VAL A 261 -11.83 21.88 24.61
N THR A 262 -12.85 21.85 25.45
CA THR A 262 -14.09 22.59 25.24
C THR A 262 -14.50 23.00 26.65
N MET A 263 -14.44 24.28 27.00
CA MET A 263 -15.54 25.20 26.78
C MET A 263 -15.03 26.63 26.90
N SER A 264 -15.04 27.39 25.80
CA SER A 264 -15.10 28.85 25.85
C SER A 264 -15.72 29.35 24.56
N PHE A 265 -16.99 29.69 24.71
CA PHE A 265 -17.88 30.43 23.84
C PHE A 265 -17.15 31.56 23.05
N HIS A 266 -17.14 31.50 21.72
CA HIS A 266 -17.49 32.63 20.84
C HIS A 266 -17.58 32.20 19.37
N LEU A 267 -18.66 32.61 18.73
CA LEU A 267 -18.93 32.50 17.30
C LEU A 267 -17.91 33.30 16.45
N HIS A 268 -17.78 32.87 15.20
CA HIS A 268 -17.09 33.47 14.04
C HIS A 268 -15.58 33.24 13.94
N THR A 269 -15.18 32.10 13.36
CA THR A 269 -14.35 32.08 12.15
C THR A 269 -14.27 30.67 11.54
N GLU A 270 -14.58 30.58 10.25
CA GLU A 270 -14.30 29.43 9.38
C GLU A 270 -12.79 29.17 9.33
N ARG A 271 -12.28 28.28 10.21
CA ARG A 271 -11.01 27.55 10.05
C ARG A 271 -10.81 26.54 11.18
N THR A 272 -11.74 25.60 11.37
CA THR A 272 -11.49 24.49 12.29
C THR A 272 -10.65 23.43 11.58
N ALA A 273 -9.34 23.68 11.55
CA ALA A 273 -8.35 22.76 11.04
C ALA A 273 -8.55 21.34 11.61
N ASN A 274 -8.43 20.36 10.73
CA ASN A 274 -8.20 18.96 11.04
C ASN A 274 -6.78 18.88 11.64
N GLN A 275 -6.65 19.05 12.95
CA GLN A 275 -5.35 19.23 13.59
C GLN A 275 -4.69 17.87 13.85
N SER A 276 -3.76 17.49 12.97
CA SER A 276 -2.68 16.56 13.34
C SER A 276 -1.91 17.14 14.53
N GLN A 277 -1.48 16.29 15.46
CA GLN A 277 -0.72 16.73 16.63
C GLN A 277 0.78 16.61 16.35
N PRO A 278 1.57 17.68 16.59
CA PRO A 278 3.01 17.60 16.44
C PRO A 278 3.60 16.73 17.57
N PHE A 279 4.49 15.81 17.21
CA PHE A 279 5.31 15.04 18.17
C PHE A 279 6.79 15.40 18.04
N ARG A 280 7.18 16.10 16.97
CA ARG A 280 8.54 16.55 16.70
C ARG A 280 8.55 17.95 16.10
N ALA A 281 9.42 18.82 16.61
CA ALA A 281 9.61 20.20 16.15
C ALA A 281 10.51 20.29 14.91
N GLN A 282 10.61 21.50 14.35
CA GLN A 282 11.41 21.79 13.16
C GLN A 282 12.91 21.52 13.33
N ASP A 283 13.44 21.58 14.55
CA ASP A 283 14.84 21.27 14.88
C ASP A 283 15.09 19.76 15.11
N GLY A 284 14.01 18.97 15.16
CA GLY A 284 14.03 17.53 15.45
C GLY A 284 13.89 17.16 16.92
N SER A 285 13.70 18.13 17.82
CA SER A 285 13.42 17.87 19.23
C SER A 285 11.98 17.34 19.42
N PRO A 286 11.74 16.48 20.43
CA PRO A 286 10.39 16.03 20.75
C PRO A 286 9.54 17.18 21.28
N VAL A 287 8.27 17.24 20.88
CA VAL A 287 7.27 18.17 21.43
C VAL A 287 6.08 17.39 21.98
N ASN A 288 5.28 18.03 22.83
CA ASN A 288 4.14 17.38 23.48
C ASN A 288 4.56 16.10 24.22
N ILE A 289 5.70 16.14 24.93
CA ILE A 289 6.35 14.97 25.57
C ILE A 289 5.46 14.22 26.58
N LYS A 290 4.43 14.87 27.12
CA LYS A 290 3.46 14.25 28.05
C LYS A 290 2.34 13.51 27.32
N GLU A 291 2.17 13.75 26.02
CA GLU A 291 1.15 13.12 25.20
C GLU A 291 1.60 11.75 24.71
N SER A 292 0.61 10.91 24.38
CA SER A 292 0.82 9.57 23.84
C SER A 292 -0.27 9.19 22.85
N VAL A 293 0.10 8.39 21.86
CA VAL A 293 -0.85 7.66 21.01
C VAL A 293 -1.48 6.60 21.87
N ARG A 294 -2.81 6.63 22.01
CA ARG A 294 -3.55 5.68 22.84
C ARG A 294 -4.48 4.85 21.97
N PHE A 295 -4.37 3.54 22.12
CA PHE A 295 -5.28 2.58 21.51
C PHE A 295 -5.63 1.50 22.51
N LYS A 296 -6.80 0.90 22.32
CA LYS A 296 -7.34 -0.14 23.21
C LYS A 296 -7.00 -1.49 22.62
N LEU A 297 -6.86 -2.51 23.47
CA LEU A 297 -6.73 -3.88 22.99
C LEU A 297 -7.96 -4.29 22.15
N SER A 298 -9.13 -3.74 22.46
CA SER A 298 -10.34 -3.91 21.64
C SER A 298 -10.26 -3.37 20.22
N ASP A 299 -9.26 -2.52 19.91
CA ASP A 299 -9.09 -1.95 18.58
C ASP A 299 -8.50 -2.96 17.57
N PHE A 300 -7.91 -4.06 18.04
CA PHE A 300 -7.17 -5.00 17.19
C PHE A 300 -8.03 -6.07 16.50
N ALA A 301 -9.34 -6.11 16.77
CA ALA A 301 -10.28 -6.99 16.08
C ALA A 301 -11.72 -6.45 16.17
N PRO A 302 -12.66 -6.93 15.33
CA PRO A 302 -14.09 -6.61 15.40
C PRO A 302 -14.69 -6.85 16.79
N ASP A 303 -15.76 -6.14 17.14
CA ASP A 303 -16.37 -6.19 18.48
C ASP A 303 -16.78 -7.60 18.92
N GLN A 304 -17.17 -8.47 17.97
CA GLN A 304 -17.50 -9.87 18.23
C GLN A 304 -16.34 -10.65 18.84
N LEU A 305 -15.10 -10.24 18.56
CA LEU A 305 -13.88 -10.85 19.10
C LEU A 305 -13.30 -10.08 20.29
N SER A 306 -13.59 -8.78 20.40
CA SER A 306 -12.76 -7.87 21.20
C SER A 306 -13.50 -6.99 22.22
N ALA A 307 -14.84 -7.06 22.28
CA ALA A 307 -15.66 -6.25 23.19
C ALA A 307 -15.28 -6.38 24.67
N GLY A 308 -14.73 -7.53 25.08
CA GLY A 308 -14.28 -7.77 26.47
C GLY A 308 -13.01 -7.01 26.87
N PHE A 309 -12.31 -6.36 25.94
CA PHE A 309 -10.96 -5.81 26.17
C PHE A 309 -10.87 -4.28 26.05
N GLN A 310 -11.99 -3.57 26.16
CA GLN A 310 -12.05 -2.11 26.01
C GLN A 310 -11.25 -1.32 27.07
N GLY A 311 -11.01 -1.92 28.24
CA GLY A 311 -10.31 -1.28 29.36
C GLY A 311 -8.79 -1.41 29.35
N ILE A 312 -8.20 -2.12 28.38
CA ILE A 312 -6.76 -2.35 28.30
C ILE A 312 -6.19 -1.40 27.26
N GLU A 313 -5.41 -0.43 27.72
CA GLU A 313 -4.79 0.58 26.86
C GLU A 313 -3.34 0.21 26.51
N ILE A 314 -2.96 0.57 25.30
CA ILE A 314 -1.59 0.57 24.81
C ILE A 314 -1.25 2.01 24.43
N CYS A 315 -0.09 2.47 24.90
CA CYS A 315 0.28 3.88 24.85
C CYS A 315 1.70 4.06 24.31
N ILE A 316 1.86 4.79 23.21
CA ILE A 316 3.18 5.17 22.68
C ILE A 316 3.41 6.66 22.92
N LYS A 317 4.42 7.02 23.71
CA LYS A 317 4.74 8.42 23.99
C LYS A 317 5.24 9.16 22.75
N TYR A 318 4.91 10.44 22.63
CA TYR A 318 5.37 11.28 21.52
C TYR A 318 6.89 11.47 21.52
N GLU A 319 7.50 11.53 22.71
CA GLU A 319 8.94 11.51 22.88
C GLU A 319 9.57 10.28 22.20
N LYS A 320 9.00 9.10 22.44
CA LYS A 320 9.47 7.84 21.84
C LYS A 320 9.32 7.84 20.31
N LEU A 321 8.23 8.38 19.77
CA LEU A 321 8.05 8.53 18.31
C LEU A 321 9.15 9.42 17.70
N ALA A 322 9.46 10.56 18.35
CA ALA A 322 10.51 11.46 17.88
C ALA A 322 11.90 10.79 17.94
N GLU A 323 12.20 10.06 19.01
CA GLU A 323 13.44 9.28 19.14
C GLU A 323 13.58 8.23 18.02
N MET A 324 12.52 7.47 17.75
CA MET A 324 12.52 6.47 16.68
C MET A 324 12.76 7.10 15.31
N LEU A 325 12.15 8.24 15.02
CA LEU A 325 12.35 8.94 13.74
C LEU A 325 13.76 9.52 13.64
N ASN A 326 14.29 10.11 14.71
CA ASN A 326 15.67 10.60 14.77
C ASN A 326 16.68 9.46 14.56
N ARG A 327 16.43 8.29 15.14
CA ARG A 327 17.25 7.09 14.93
C ARG A 327 17.20 6.61 13.48
N ALA A 328 16.02 6.60 12.85
CA ALA A 328 15.86 6.21 11.46
C ALA A 328 16.67 7.13 10.52
N GLU A 329 16.65 8.45 10.76
CA GLU A 329 17.47 9.42 10.03
C GLU A 329 18.97 9.18 10.23
N GLN A 330 19.42 8.95 11.48
CA GLN A 330 20.82 8.65 11.77
C GLN A 330 21.29 7.37 11.07
N MET A 331 20.45 6.32 11.03
CA MET A 331 20.76 5.08 10.32
C MET A 331 20.88 5.30 8.81
N HIS A 332 19.99 6.12 8.23
CA HIS A 332 20.09 6.49 6.82
C HIS A 332 21.37 7.29 6.53
N GLN A 333 21.66 8.34 7.31
CA GLN A 333 22.88 9.13 7.16
C GLN A 333 24.15 8.29 7.32
N ALA A 334 24.18 7.38 8.30
CA ALA A 334 25.30 6.47 8.50
C ALA A 334 25.51 5.54 7.30
N ARG A 335 24.43 5.12 6.62
CA ARG A 335 24.50 4.27 5.42
C ARG A 335 25.03 5.03 4.20
N GLU A 336 24.64 6.29 4.01
CA GLU A 336 25.01 7.10 2.85
C GLU A 336 26.40 7.74 2.97
N LEU A 337 26.73 8.28 4.15
CA LEU A 337 27.92 9.12 4.33
C LEU A 337 29.09 8.41 4.98
N ARG A 338 28.84 7.36 5.79
CA ARG A 338 29.90 6.68 6.54
C ARG A 338 30.11 5.27 5.96
N PRO A 339 31.32 4.92 5.53
CA PRO A 339 31.64 3.52 5.33
C PRO A 339 31.63 2.87 6.71
N GLY A 340 30.52 2.22 7.07
CA GLY A 340 30.44 1.41 8.28
C GLY A 340 31.58 0.40 8.34
N ILE A 341 31.81 -0.21 9.51
CA ILE A 341 32.90 -1.18 9.66
C ILE A 341 32.64 -2.37 8.74
N LYS A 342 33.50 -2.54 7.74
CA LYS A 342 33.49 -3.70 6.86
C LYS A 342 34.43 -4.76 7.41
N SER A 343 34.11 -6.03 7.17
CA SER A 343 35.04 -7.10 7.49
C SER A 343 36.34 -6.91 6.72
N GLU A 344 37.48 -7.00 7.40
CA GLU A 344 38.83 -6.93 6.81
C GLU A 344 39.20 -8.19 6.01
N ARG A 345 38.34 -9.22 6.05
CA ARG A 345 38.59 -10.49 5.38
C ARG A 345 38.71 -10.28 3.87
N GLN A 346 39.87 -10.63 3.33
CA GLN A 346 40.07 -10.72 1.89
C GLN A 346 39.43 -12.01 1.37
N THR A 347 38.29 -11.89 0.68
CA THR A 347 37.56 -13.04 0.15
C THR A 347 37.61 -13.06 -1.37
N ARG A 348 37.91 -14.22 -1.98
CA ARG A 348 37.57 -14.46 -3.38
C ARG A 348 36.07 -14.71 -3.48
N LYS A 349 35.36 -13.91 -4.27
CA LYS A 349 33.94 -14.13 -4.54
C LYS A 349 33.82 -15.23 -5.60
N ARG A 350 33.23 -16.37 -5.25
CA ARG A 350 32.85 -17.38 -6.24
C ARG A 350 31.81 -16.73 -7.15
N LYS A 351 32.10 -16.62 -8.45
CA LYS A 351 31.05 -16.31 -9.42
C LYS A 351 30.04 -17.44 -9.35
N LEU A 352 28.76 -17.11 -9.23
CA LEU A 352 27.70 -18.09 -9.35
C LEU A 352 27.83 -18.70 -10.75
N SER A 353 28.33 -19.94 -10.85
CA SER A 353 28.23 -20.71 -12.08
C SER A 353 26.75 -20.93 -12.31
N SER A 354 26.21 -20.48 -13.45
CA SER A 354 24.88 -20.91 -13.87
C SER A 354 24.90 -22.44 -13.89
N SER A 355 24.30 -23.07 -12.89
CA SER A 355 24.20 -24.51 -12.87
C SER A 355 23.31 -24.94 -14.03
N ALA A 356 23.79 -25.87 -14.85
CA ALA A 356 23.06 -26.52 -15.93
C ALA A 356 21.94 -27.45 -15.43
N ALA A 357 21.28 -27.12 -14.31
CA ALA A 357 20.04 -27.76 -13.92
C ALA A 357 18.86 -27.24 -14.76
N ASP A 358 19.00 -26.04 -15.36
CA ASP A 358 17.96 -25.39 -16.16
C ASP A 358 18.14 -25.56 -17.68
N GLU A 359 19.25 -26.13 -18.14
CA GLU A 359 19.48 -26.45 -19.54
C GLU A 359 19.98 -27.91 -19.66
N ILE A 360 19.09 -28.82 -20.06
CA ILE A 360 19.49 -30.15 -20.52
C ILE A 360 20.34 -29.93 -21.77
N LYS A 361 21.66 -30.13 -21.66
CA LYS A 361 22.53 -30.13 -22.84
C LYS A 361 22.27 -31.42 -23.62
N THR A 362 22.40 -31.36 -24.95
CA THR A 362 22.19 -32.51 -25.84
C THR A 362 23.03 -33.74 -25.48
N ASP A 363 24.22 -33.54 -24.90
CA ASP A 363 25.06 -34.63 -24.37
C ASP A 363 24.48 -35.28 -23.09
N ASP A 364 23.74 -34.52 -22.28
CA ASP A 364 23.05 -35.04 -21.10
C ASP A 364 21.78 -35.80 -21.52
N GLU A 365 21.08 -35.35 -22.57
CA GLU A 365 19.92 -36.04 -23.16
C GLU A 365 20.28 -37.46 -23.66
N ALA A 366 21.45 -37.62 -24.29
CA ALA A 366 21.96 -38.93 -24.69
C ALA A 366 22.26 -39.85 -23.48
N LYS A 367 22.75 -39.30 -22.38
CA LYS A 367 22.98 -40.06 -21.13
C LYS A 367 21.67 -40.47 -20.46
N TYR A 368 20.69 -39.57 -20.41
CA TYR A 368 19.38 -39.89 -19.85
C TYR A 368 18.64 -40.91 -20.71
N SER A 369 18.69 -40.78 -22.04
CA SER A 369 18.10 -41.77 -22.96
C SER A 369 18.78 -43.15 -22.84
N LEU A 370 20.09 -43.20 -22.65
CA LEU A 370 20.81 -44.46 -22.41
C LEU A 370 20.43 -45.08 -21.07
N ALA A 371 20.27 -44.26 -20.02
CA ALA A 371 19.84 -44.70 -18.70
C ALA A 371 18.38 -45.20 -18.71
N GLU A 372 17.50 -44.53 -19.46
CA GLU A 372 16.10 -44.89 -19.65
C GLU A 372 15.97 -46.22 -20.41
N LYS A 373 16.70 -46.39 -21.53
CA LYS A 373 16.77 -47.67 -22.26
C LYS A 373 17.32 -48.81 -21.40
N LYS A 374 18.27 -48.51 -20.51
CA LYS A 374 18.83 -49.51 -19.57
C LYS A 374 17.85 -49.86 -18.44
N ALA A 375 17.01 -48.91 -18.02
CA ALA A 375 15.95 -49.11 -17.06
C ALA A 375 14.78 -49.91 -17.67
N GLU A 376 14.40 -49.64 -18.93
CA GLU A 376 13.43 -50.46 -19.68
C GLU A 376 13.93 -51.88 -19.94
N ALA A 377 15.21 -52.05 -20.31
CA ALA A 377 15.80 -53.38 -20.45
C ALA A 377 15.86 -54.14 -19.12
N SER A 378 16.06 -53.43 -18.01
CA SER A 378 15.97 -54.02 -16.68
C SER A 378 14.53 -54.37 -16.31
N SER A 379 13.55 -53.50 -16.57
CA SER A 379 12.15 -53.77 -16.20
C SER A 379 11.54 -54.92 -17.01
N THR A 380 11.90 -55.05 -18.29
CA THR A 380 11.49 -56.17 -19.14
C THR A 380 12.15 -57.49 -18.75
N ALA A 381 13.36 -57.47 -18.18
CA ALA A 381 14.01 -58.66 -17.62
C ALA A 381 13.40 -59.14 -16.29
N TYR A 382 12.80 -58.24 -15.50
CA TYR A 382 12.12 -58.60 -14.25
C TYR A 382 10.69 -59.15 -14.46
N ASP A 383 10.07 -58.93 -15.62
CA ASP A 383 8.72 -59.41 -15.92
C ASP A 383 8.69 -60.89 -16.38
N VAL A 384 9.86 -61.46 -16.73
CA VAL A 384 9.98 -62.87 -17.19
C VAL A 384 10.01 -63.87 -16.03
N ASP A 385 10.35 -63.42 -14.82
CA ASP A 385 10.46 -64.26 -13.61
C ASP A 385 9.18 -64.26 -12.74
N PHE A 386 8.07 -63.68 -13.24
CA PHE A 386 6.79 -63.72 -12.53
C PHE A 386 6.18 -65.14 -12.60
N VAL A 387 6.41 -65.94 -11.55
CA VAL A 387 5.70 -67.21 -11.34
C VAL A 387 4.46 -66.97 -10.45
N PRO A 388 3.23 -67.22 -10.95
CA PRO A 388 2.03 -67.04 -10.14
C PRO A 388 1.99 -68.07 -8.99
N VAL A 389 1.79 -67.59 -7.76
CA VAL A 389 1.64 -68.46 -6.58
C VAL A 389 0.31 -69.24 -6.66
N PRO A 390 0.28 -70.57 -6.55
CA PRO A 390 -0.96 -71.35 -6.63
C PRO A 390 -1.79 -71.23 -5.33
N PRO A 391 -3.12 -71.42 -5.42
CA PRO A 391 -4.03 -71.12 -4.31
C PRO A 391 -3.90 -72.14 -3.17
N ARG A 392 -3.86 -71.62 -1.93
CA ARG A 392 -3.82 -72.41 -0.69
C ARG A 392 -5.07 -73.31 -0.58
N LYS A 393 -4.86 -74.63 -0.59
CA LYS A 393 -5.88 -75.61 -0.17
C LYS A 393 -6.07 -75.55 1.36
N ARG A 394 -7.33 -75.40 1.78
CA ARG A 394 -7.82 -75.60 3.15
C ARG A 394 -7.49 -77.01 3.64
N LYS A 395 -7.14 -77.16 4.91
CA LYS A 395 -7.12 -78.45 5.62
C LYS A 395 -8.26 -78.48 6.64
N GLY A 396 -8.99 -79.59 6.63
CA GLY A 396 -9.67 -80.24 7.76
C GLY A 396 -10.69 -79.41 8.50
#